data_AF-A0A2D6XU68-F1
#
_entry.id   AF-A0A2D6XU68-F1
#
_cell.length_a   1.000
_cell.length_b   1.000
_cell.length_c   1.000
_cell.angle_alpha   90.00
_cell.angle_beta   90.00
_cell.angle_gamma   90.00
#
_symmetry.space_group_name_H-M   'P 1'
#
loop_
_entity.id
_entity.type
_entity.pdbx_description
1 polymer ?
#
loop_
_entity_poly.entity_id
_entity_poly.type
_entity_poly.pdbx_seq_one_letter_code
_entity_poly.pdbx_strand_id
1 'polypeptide(L)'
;MKNICEWSNCKEDGKFKAPIERDNIRNFKLLCKTHIKLFNKSWNYFNGMSQYEIESFIKSDLTWHRPTQTFGSSDNFFSILWNNALSDKFKIFENDNTRHINISRKLCEKDKDAFRIMDLRFNDDWSIIQKKFKTLVKKFHPDKHSGSKKHENKLKKITLAYSHLKMIMMEK
;
A
#
# COMPACT_ATOMS: atom_id res chain seq x y z
N MET A 1 -49.37 5.05 1.75
CA MET A 1 -49.59 3.99 0.74
C MET A 1 -48.97 2.71 1.24
N LYS A 2 -49.68 1.58 1.15
CA LYS A 2 -49.13 0.26 1.45
C LYS A 2 -48.52 -0.31 0.18
N ASN A 3 -47.32 -0.87 0.27
CA ASN A 3 -46.70 -1.58 -0.85
C ASN A 3 -47.27 -3.00 -0.89
N ILE A 4 -47.69 -3.43 -2.07
CA ILE A 4 -48.21 -4.79 -2.29
C ILE A 4 -47.03 -5.71 -2.59
N CYS A 5 -47.11 -6.95 -2.15
CA CYS A 5 -46.12 -7.98 -2.43
C CYS A 5 -45.93 -8.16 -3.95
N GLU A 6 -44.67 -8.09 -4.42
CA GLU A 6 -44.31 -8.22 -5.84
C GLU A 6 -44.22 -9.67 -6.33
N TRP A 7 -44.63 -10.63 -5.51
CA TRP A 7 -44.70 -12.04 -5.91
C TRP A 7 -45.92 -12.30 -6.80
N SER A 8 -45.81 -13.25 -7.73
CA SER A 8 -46.88 -13.54 -8.71
C SER A 8 -48.24 -13.75 -8.04
N ASN A 9 -49.22 -12.95 -8.44
CA ASN A 9 -50.61 -12.97 -7.96
C ASN A 9 -50.79 -12.81 -6.43
N CYS A 10 -49.83 -12.20 -5.72
CA CYS A 10 -49.98 -11.93 -4.29
C CYS A 10 -50.61 -10.55 -4.03
N LYS A 11 -51.60 -10.49 -3.13
CA LYS A 11 -52.27 -9.25 -2.70
C LYS A 11 -51.95 -8.84 -1.26
N GLU A 12 -50.99 -9.51 -0.61
CA GLU A 12 -50.60 -9.19 0.76
C GLU A 12 -49.68 -7.95 0.84
N ASP A 13 -49.58 -7.38 2.04
CA ASP A 13 -48.69 -6.25 2.34
C ASP A 13 -47.21 -6.67 2.23
N GLY A 14 -46.48 -6.06 1.28
CA GLY A 14 -45.05 -6.22 1.06
C GLY A 14 -44.23 -5.34 2.00
N LYS A 15 -43.61 -5.95 3.02
CA LYS A 15 -42.81 -5.24 4.05
C LYS A 15 -41.33 -5.58 4.01
N PHE A 16 -40.96 -6.72 3.42
CA PHE A 16 -39.60 -7.24 3.47
C PHE A 16 -38.89 -7.01 2.14
N LYS A 17 -37.66 -6.52 2.17
CA LYS A 17 -36.84 -6.29 0.98
C LYS A 17 -36.11 -7.58 0.60
N ALA A 18 -36.19 -7.95 -0.67
CA ALA A 18 -35.43 -9.04 -1.27
C ALA A 18 -34.54 -8.48 -2.40
N PRO A 19 -33.24 -8.77 -2.43
CA PRO A 19 -32.37 -8.34 -3.53
C PRO A 19 -32.81 -8.97 -4.86
N ILE A 20 -32.74 -8.22 -5.95
CA ILE A 20 -32.99 -8.77 -7.30
C ILE A 20 -31.73 -9.43 -7.84
N GLU A 21 -30.59 -8.79 -7.58
CA GLU A 21 -29.27 -9.19 -8.03
C GLU A 21 -28.31 -9.16 -6.85
N ARG A 22 -27.20 -9.90 -6.98
CA ARG A 22 -26.13 -9.97 -5.97
C ARG A 22 -25.46 -8.61 -5.74
N ASP A 23 -25.08 -7.94 -6.82
CA ASP A 23 -24.18 -6.78 -6.77
C ASP A 23 -24.92 -5.43 -6.70
N ASN A 24 -26.24 -5.45 -6.87
CA ASN A 24 -27.06 -4.24 -6.94
C ASN A 24 -27.91 -4.05 -5.68
N ILE A 25 -27.33 -3.37 -4.69
CA ILE A 25 -27.97 -3.10 -3.39
C ILE A 25 -29.19 -2.16 -3.53
N ARG A 26 -29.25 -1.35 -4.60
CA ARG A 26 -30.33 -0.37 -4.79
C ARG A 26 -31.62 -1.01 -5.30
N ASN A 27 -31.50 -2.13 -6.02
CA ASN A 27 -32.63 -2.81 -6.64
C ASN A 27 -33.13 -3.95 -5.74
N PHE A 28 -34.30 -3.75 -5.14
CA PHE A 28 -34.95 -4.75 -4.30
C PHE A 28 -36.44 -4.86 -4.62
N LYS A 29 -36.99 -6.06 -4.44
CA LYS A 29 -38.43 -6.33 -4.48
C LYS A 29 -38.98 -6.31 -3.06
N LEU A 30 -40.21 -5.83 -2.89
CA LEU A 30 -40.92 -5.91 -1.63
C LEU A 30 -41.83 -7.14 -1.59
N LEU A 31 -41.59 -8.01 -0.62
CA LEU A 31 -42.29 -9.27 -0.42
C LEU A 31 -43.02 -9.29 0.92
N CYS A 32 -44.08 -10.10 1.00
CA CYS A 32 -44.74 -10.43 2.26
C CYS A 32 -43.97 -11.52 3.02
N LYS A 33 -44.43 -11.85 4.24
CA LYS A 33 -43.73 -12.77 5.15
C LYS A 33 -43.59 -14.20 4.61
N THR A 34 -44.56 -14.67 3.82
CA THR A 34 -44.55 -16.01 3.23
C THR A 34 -43.56 -16.07 2.06
N HIS A 35 -43.62 -15.10 1.15
CA HIS A 35 -42.77 -15.07 -0.03
C HIS A 35 -41.31 -14.75 0.26
N ILE A 36 -41.00 -13.90 1.26
CA ILE A 36 -39.59 -13.67 1.64
C ILE A 36 -38.93 -14.96 2.15
N LYS A 37 -39.68 -15.82 2.86
CA LYS A 37 -39.17 -17.12 3.32
C LYS A 37 -38.91 -18.05 2.14
N LEU A 38 -39.79 -18.07 1.16
CA LEU A 38 -39.61 -18.87 -0.06
C LEU A 38 -38.39 -18.37 -0.85
N PHE A 39 -38.29 -17.05 -1.04
CA PHE A 39 -37.17 -16.40 -1.70
C PHE A 39 -35.84 -16.75 -1.02
N ASN A 40 -35.72 -16.56 0.29
CA ASN A 40 -34.50 -16.85 1.04
C ASN A 40 -34.11 -18.33 0.98
N LYS A 41 -35.06 -19.26 0.85
CA LYS A 41 -34.76 -20.68 0.66
C LYS A 41 -34.18 -20.97 -0.73
N SER A 42 -34.66 -20.29 -1.76
CA SER A 42 -34.18 -20.45 -3.14
C SER A 42 -32.94 -19.60 -3.47
N TRP A 43 -32.63 -18.60 -2.65
CA TRP A 43 -31.58 -17.64 -2.94
C TRP A 43 -30.20 -18.23 -2.66
N ASN A 44 -29.38 -18.30 -3.70
CA ASN A 44 -27.96 -18.64 -3.58
C ASN A 44 -27.11 -17.46 -4.06
N TYR A 45 -26.39 -16.83 -3.13
CA TYR A 45 -25.51 -15.70 -3.41
C TYR A 45 -24.39 -16.03 -4.41
N PHE A 46 -23.88 -17.27 -4.38
CA PHE A 46 -22.78 -17.74 -5.22
C PHE A 46 -23.23 -18.43 -6.51
N ASN A 47 -24.52 -18.30 -6.87
CA ASN A 47 -25.03 -18.91 -8.10
C ASN A 47 -24.29 -18.36 -9.33
N GLY A 48 -23.74 -19.24 -10.16
CA GLY A 48 -22.97 -18.88 -11.36
C GLY A 48 -21.50 -18.50 -11.11
N MET A 49 -21.01 -18.52 -9.87
CA MET A 49 -19.57 -18.41 -9.59
C MET A 49 -18.88 -19.77 -9.73
N SER A 50 -17.65 -19.74 -10.24
CA SER A 50 -16.72 -20.86 -10.17
C SER A 50 -16.21 -21.09 -8.74
N GLN A 51 -15.73 -22.30 -8.47
CA GLN A 51 -15.13 -22.64 -7.17
C GLN A 51 -13.99 -21.68 -6.78
N TYR A 52 -13.17 -21.28 -7.75
CA TYR A 52 -12.08 -20.34 -7.54
C TYR A 52 -12.58 -18.95 -7.12
N GLU A 53 -13.65 -18.45 -7.72
CA GLU A 53 -14.23 -17.15 -7.36
C GLU A 53 -14.83 -17.17 -5.95
N ILE A 54 -15.48 -18.28 -5.57
CA ILE A 54 -16.01 -18.47 -4.21
C ILE A 54 -14.87 -18.46 -3.18
N GLU A 55 -13.79 -19.20 -3.43
CA GLU A 55 -12.62 -19.24 -2.56
C GLU A 55 -11.94 -17.87 -2.46
N SER A 56 -11.83 -17.15 -3.57
CA SER A 56 -11.30 -15.79 -3.62
C SER A 56 -12.17 -14.83 -2.80
N PHE A 57 -13.50 -14.92 -2.93
CA PHE A 57 -14.44 -14.11 -2.16
C PHE A 57 -14.28 -14.37 -0.65
N ILE A 58 -14.30 -15.64 -0.23
CA ILE A 58 -14.10 -16.04 1.18
C ILE A 58 -12.75 -15.56 1.71
N LYS A 59 -11.68 -15.67 0.91
CA LYS A 59 -10.35 -15.19 1.29
C LYS A 59 -10.33 -13.67 1.47
N SER A 60 -11.06 -12.94 0.63
CA SER A 60 -11.14 -11.48 0.70
C SER A 60 -12.02 -10.97 1.85
N ASP A 61 -13.02 -11.74 2.30
CA ASP A 61 -13.84 -11.43 3.48
C ASP A 61 -12.97 -11.25 4.74
N LEU A 62 -11.89 -12.03 4.87
CA LEU A 62 -10.92 -11.94 5.97
C LEU A 62 -10.34 -10.52 6.13
N THR A 63 -10.23 -9.76 5.03
CA THR A 63 -9.69 -8.40 5.02
C THR A 63 -10.76 -7.35 4.75
N TRP A 64 -12.04 -7.69 4.92
CA TRP A 64 -13.18 -6.82 4.58
C TRP A 64 -13.12 -6.33 3.12
N HIS A 65 -12.70 -7.20 2.21
CA HIS A 65 -12.41 -6.89 0.80
C HIS A 65 -11.44 -5.73 0.58
N ARG A 66 -10.66 -5.35 1.60
CA ARG A 66 -9.63 -4.33 1.45
C ARG A 66 -8.45 -4.92 0.68
N PRO A 67 -7.92 -4.23 -0.34
CA PRO A 67 -6.73 -4.69 -1.04
C PRO A 67 -5.57 -4.80 -0.05
N THR A 68 -4.92 -5.96 -0.02
CA THR A 68 -3.73 -6.21 0.79
C THR A 68 -2.54 -6.50 -0.11
N GLN A 69 -1.38 -5.98 0.27
CA GLN A 69 -0.13 -6.27 -0.42
C GLN A 69 0.59 -7.40 0.31
N THR A 70 1.23 -8.29 -0.46
CA THR A 70 2.11 -9.29 0.11
C THR A 70 3.31 -8.62 0.76
N PHE A 71 3.76 -9.17 1.89
CA PHE A 71 4.97 -8.68 2.56
C PHE A 71 6.16 -8.85 1.61
N GLY A 72 6.75 -7.75 1.16
CA GLY A 72 7.85 -7.76 0.17
C GLY A 72 7.46 -7.62 -1.30
N SER A 73 6.19 -7.33 -1.65
CA SER A 73 5.81 -6.95 -3.03
C SER A 73 6.73 -5.86 -3.63
N SER A 74 7.05 -5.96 -4.92
CA SER A 74 7.81 -4.92 -5.66
C SER A 74 7.10 -3.57 -5.67
N ASP A 75 5.78 -3.58 -5.42
CA ASP A 75 4.93 -2.39 -5.39
C ASP A 75 4.90 -1.72 -4.00
N ASN A 76 5.71 -2.21 -3.06
CA ASN A 76 5.91 -1.52 -1.79
C ASN A 76 6.51 -0.14 -2.05
N PHE A 77 6.01 0.87 -1.34
CA PHE A 77 6.52 2.24 -1.43
C PHE A 77 8.06 2.30 -1.33
N PHE A 78 8.66 1.49 -0.45
CA PHE A 78 10.12 1.42 -0.30
C PHE A 78 10.83 0.75 -1.48
N SER A 79 10.32 -0.33 -2.06
CA SER A 79 10.94 -0.93 -3.24
C SER A 79 10.86 -0.01 -4.44
N ILE A 80 9.71 0.66 -4.66
CA ILE A 80 9.56 1.67 -5.71
C ILE A 80 10.52 2.85 -5.46
N LEU A 81 10.57 3.36 -4.22
CA LEU A 81 11.47 4.46 -3.86
C LEU A 81 12.94 4.08 -4.05
N TRP A 82 13.35 2.88 -3.64
CA TRP A 82 14.72 2.40 -3.78
C TRP A 82 15.08 2.13 -5.23
N ASN A 83 14.22 1.44 -5.99
CA ASN A 83 14.43 1.18 -7.41
C ASN A 83 14.52 2.48 -8.22
N ASN A 84 13.64 3.45 -7.96
CA ASN A 84 13.67 4.74 -8.67
C ASN A 84 14.84 5.63 -8.21
N ALA A 85 15.10 5.75 -6.91
CA ALA A 85 16.18 6.62 -6.41
C ALA A 85 17.58 6.08 -6.71
N LEU A 86 17.74 4.75 -6.78
CA LEU A 86 19.00 4.12 -7.16
C LEU A 86 19.18 4.11 -8.69
N SER A 87 18.17 3.73 -9.48
CA SER A 87 18.32 3.65 -10.94
C SER A 87 18.63 5.00 -11.60
N ASP A 88 18.03 6.09 -11.11
CA ASP A 88 18.23 7.44 -11.66
C ASP A 88 19.63 8.00 -11.31
N LYS A 89 20.21 7.59 -10.18
CA LYS A 89 21.56 8.02 -9.78
C LYS A 89 22.66 7.12 -10.34
N PHE A 90 22.41 5.83 -10.57
CA PHE A 90 23.40 4.95 -11.23
C PHE A 90 23.67 5.37 -12.68
N LYS A 91 22.69 5.94 -13.39
CA LYS A 91 22.93 6.56 -14.72
C LYS A 91 23.81 7.82 -14.67
N ILE A 92 23.95 8.46 -13.52
CA ILE A 92 24.91 9.57 -13.31
C ILE A 92 26.31 9.02 -12.98
N PHE A 93 26.42 7.78 -12.51
CA PHE A 93 27.69 7.13 -12.14
C PHE A 93 28.31 6.26 -13.25
N GLU A 94 27.55 5.83 -14.26
CA GLU A 94 28.11 5.03 -15.37
C GLU A 94 29.06 5.79 -16.31
N ASN A 95 29.15 7.12 -16.20
CA ASN A 95 30.01 7.91 -17.09
C ASN A 95 31.41 8.24 -16.54
N ASP A 96 31.76 7.77 -15.34
CA ASP A 96 33.12 7.92 -14.79
C ASP A 96 33.75 6.54 -14.54
N ASN A 97 34.14 5.89 -15.64
CA ASN A 97 35.26 4.96 -15.59
C ASN A 97 36.50 5.72 -15.09
N THR A 98 36.78 5.59 -13.80
CA THR A 98 38.09 5.64 -13.11
C THR A 98 37.91 6.26 -11.74
N ARG A 99 38.15 5.44 -10.70
CA ARG A 99 39.00 5.78 -9.53
C ARG A 99 38.90 4.64 -8.54
N HIS A 100 39.97 3.85 -8.48
CA HIS A 100 40.33 3.12 -7.27
C HIS A 100 40.40 4.12 -6.11
N ILE A 101 39.46 4.03 -5.17
CA ILE A 101 39.47 4.88 -3.98
C ILE A 101 40.46 4.28 -3.00
N ASN A 102 41.63 4.89 -2.94
CA ASN A 102 42.63 4.63 -1.92
C ASN A 102 42.04 4.85 -0.53
N ILE A 103 42.18 3.83 0.30
CA ILE A 103 41.83 3.75 1.71
C ILE A 103 42.78 4.69 2.49
N SER A 104 42.50 5.99 2.46
CA SER A 104 43.03 6.94 3.43
C SER A 104 41.88 7.78 3.97
N ARG A 105 41.71 7.72 5.29
CA ARG A 105 40.52 8.12 6.07
C ARG A 105 40.28 9.63 6.07
N LYS A 106 39.83 10.19 4.95
CA LYS A 106 39.22 11.53 4.92
C LYS A 106 37.86 11.45 4.24
N LEU A 107 36.82 11.83 4.98
CA LEU A 107 35.47 12.00 4.44
C LEU A 107 35.53 12.94 3.24
N CYS A 108 35.08 12.44 2.10
CA CYS A 108 34.88 13.22 0.89
C CYS A 108 33.80 14.29 1.14
N GLU A 109 33.77 15.35 0.33
CA GLU A 109 32.71 16.38 0.42
C GLU A 109 31.31 15.78 0.31
N LYS A 110 31.16 14.74 -0.54
CA LYS A 110 29.91 13.99 -0.69
C LYS A 110 29.50 13.25 0.60
N ASP A 111 30.46 12.75 1.36
CA ASP A 111 30.20 12.05 2.64
C ASP A 111 29.71 13.06 3.67
N LYS A 112 30.36 14.23 3.73
CA LYS A 112 29.98 15.33 4.61
C LYS A 112 28.58 15.85 4.28
N ASP A 113 28.25 15.97 3.00
CA ASP A 113 26.91 16.35 2.57
C ASP A 113 25.84 15.34 2.99
N ALA A 114 26.14 14.03 2.94
CA ALA A 114 25.22 13.01 3.41
C ALA A 114 24.92 13.13 4.92
N PHE A 115 25.96 13.36 5.75
CA PHE A 115 25.78 13.65 7.18
C PHE A 115 24.96 14.93 7.42
N ARG A 116 25.19 15.98 6.62
CA ARG A 116 24.45 17.24 6.70
C ARG A 116 22.97 17.09 6.34
N ILE A 117 22.66 16.32 5.30
CA ILE A 117 21.28 16.04 4.87
C ILE A 117 20.52 15.26 5.95
N MET A 118 21.20 14.34 6.65
CA MET A 118 20.62 13.56 7.74
C MET A 118 20.62 14.27 9.10
N ASP A 119 21.21 15.48 9.17
CA ASP A 119 21.34 16.26 10.40
C ASP A 119 22.05 15.44 11.50
N LEU A 120 23.23 14.93 11.14
CA LEU A 120 24.13 14.09 11.94
C LEU A 120 25.55 14.67 11.98
N ARG A 121 26.33 14.27 12.98
CA ARG A 121 27.75 14.66 13.10
C ARG A 121 28.60 13.72 12.24
N PHE A 122 29.72 14.24 11.73
CA PHE A 122 30.60 13.56 10.78
C PHE A 122 31.26 12.26 11.29
N ASN A 123 31.06 11.86 12.55
CA ASN A 123 31.63 10.64 13.13
C ASN A 123 30.61 9.89 14.02
N ASP A 124 29.32 10.05 13.74
CA ASP A 124 28.27 9.32 14.47
C ASP A 124 28.34 7.82 14.16
N ASP A 125 28.07 7.00 15.18
CA ASP A 125 28.04 5.54 15.03
C ASP A 125 26.88 5.08 14.11
N TRP A 126 27.06 3.93 13.47
CA TRP A 126 26.07 3.33 12.58
C TRP A 126 24.70 3.15 13.25
N SER A 127 24.69 2.79 14.54
CA SER A 127 23.46 2.68 15.34
C SER A 127 22.69 4.02 15.42
N ILE A 128 23.41 5.14 15.53
CA ILE A 128 22.83 6.48 15.59
C ILE A 128 22.26 6.88 14.22
N ILE A 129 23.00 6.60 13.14
CA ILE A 129 22.55 6.84 11.77
C ILE A 129 21.24 6.10 11.48
N GLN A 130 21.17 4.81 11.84
CA GLN A 130 19.96 4.01 11.69
C GLN A 130 18.77 4.57 12.49
N LYS A 131 18.98 4.97 13.75
CA LYS A 131 17.93 5.57 14.59
C LYS A 131 17.42 6.88 14.01
N LYS A 132 18.32 7.76 13.56
CA LYS A 132 17.94 9.03 12.92
C LYS A 132 17.19 8.79 11.61
N PHE A 133 17.66 7.86 10.78
CA PHE A 133 16.96 7.47 9.54
C PHE A 133 15.53 7.01 9.82
N LYS A 134 15.33 6.07 10.75
CA LYS A 134 13.99 5.60 11.15
C LYS A 134 13.09 6.75 11.61
N THR A 135 13.65 7.70 12.36
CA THR A 135 12.92 8.87 12.86
C THR A 135 12.50 9.80 11.71
N LEU A 136 13.41 10.07 10.77
CA LEU A 136 13.15 10.90 9.60
C LEU A 136 12.15 10.26 8.64
N VAL A 137 12.25 8.96 8.38
CA VAL A 137 11.28 8.21 7.55
C VAL A 137 9.88 8.28 8.16
N LYS A 138 9.75 8.04 9.47
CA LYS A 138 8.46 8.17 10.18
C LYS A 138 7.88 9.59 10.16
N LYS A 139 8.74 10.61 10.03
CA LYS A 139 8.35 12.02 9.94
C LYS A 139 7.91 12.41 8.54
N PHE A 140 8.55 11.90 7.50
CA PHE A 140 8.31 12.28 6.09
C PHE A 140 7.51 11.23 5.30
N HIS A 141 6.92 10.22 5.96
CA HIS A 141 6.18 9.14 5.31
C HIS A 141 4.96 9.68 4.52
N PRO A 142 4.73 9.22 3.28
CA PRO A 142 3.62 9.70 2.44
C PRO A 142 2.25 9.52 3.08
N ASP A 143 2.02 8.42 3.82
CA ASP A 143 0.75 8.17 4.54
C ASP A 143 0.38 9.28 5.54
N LYS A 144 1.36 9.96 6.14
CA LYS A 144 1.10 11.05 7.09
C LYS A 144 0.90 12.41 6.42
N HIS A 145 1.32 12.54 5.17
CA HIS A 145 1.38 13.82 4.45
C HIS A 145 0.58 13.80 3.15
N SER A 146 -0.34 12.85 3.01
CA SER A 146 -1.28 12.71 1.88
C SER A 146 -0.60 12.81 0.51
N GLY A 147 0.61 12.27 0.36
CA GLY A 147 1.34 12.30 -0.92
C GLY A 147 1.90 13.66 -1.34
N SER A 148 2.15 14.59 -0.41
CA SER A 148 2.79 15.87 -0.73
C SER A 148 4.16 15.70 -1.40
N LYS A 149 4.29 16.18 -2.65
CA LYS A 149 5.54 16.11 -3.46
C LYS A 149 6.77 16.70 -2.76
N LYS A 150 6.57 17.69 -1.88
CA LYS A 150 7.65 18.29 -1.06
C LYS A 150 8.24 17.29 -0.05
N HIS A 151 7.38 16.55 0.65
CA HIS A 151 7.78 15.56 1.65
C HIS A 151 8.41 14.34 0.98
N GLU A 152 7.86 13.93 -0.16
CA GLU A 152 8.42 12.87 -1.01
C GLU A 152 9.85 13.21 -1.47
N ASN A 153 10.07 14.40 -2.02
CA ASN A 153 11.40 14.84 -2.47
C ASN A 153 12.40 14.90 -1.31
N LYS A 154 11.95 15.30 -0.11
CA LYS A 154 12.81 15.33 1.09
C LYS A 154 13.16 13.91 1.55
N LEU A 155 12.20 12.99 1.54
CA LEU A 155 12.41 11.59 1.87
C LEU A 155 13.37 10.92 0.87
N LYS A 156 13.26 11.20 -0.43
CA LYS A 156 14.22 10.76 -1.46
C LYS A 156 15.65 11.16 -1.11
N LYS A 157 15.88 12.44 -0.78
CA LYS A 157 17.21 12.95 -0.38
C LYS A 157 17.76 12.24 0.86
N ILE A 158 16.91 11.98 1.85
CA ILE A 158 17.29 11.31 3.10
C ILE A 158 17.67 9.85 2.84
N THR A 159 16.88 9.12 2.04
CA THR A 159 17.17 7.73 1.67
C THR A 159 18.48 7.64 0.90
N LEU A 160 18.74 8.57 -0.03
CA LEU A 160 19.97 8.63 -0.78
C LEU A 160 21.21 8.83 0.10
N ALA A 161 21.13 9.76 1.05
CA ALA A 161 22.19 10.00 2.02
C ALA A 161 22.45 8.77 2.89
N TYR A 162 21.38 8.09 3.36
CA TYR A 162 21.51 6.87 4.15
C TYR A 162 22.18 5.73 3.38
N SER A 163 21.79 5.48 2.12
CA SER A 163 22.42 4.45 1.29
C SER A 163 23.91 4.73 1.05
N HIS A 164 24.27 6.00 0.85
CA HIS A 164 25.67 6.40 0.70
C HIS A 164 26.49 6.15 1.98
N LEU A 165 25.97 6.56 3.14
CA LEU A 165 26.63 6.30 4.44
C LEU A 165 26.72 4.80 4.74
N LYS A 166 25.71 4.01 4.33
CA LYS A 166 25.71 2.56 4.45
C LYS A 166 26.88 1.93 3.70
N MET A 167 27.11 2.32 2.45
CA MET A 167 28.23 1.81 1.64
C MET A 167 29.57 2.10 2.33
N ILE A 168 29.79 3.36 2.71
CA ILE A 168 31.05 3.81 3.36
C ILE A 168 31.32 3.05 4.67
N MET A 169 30.28 2.79 5.47
CA MET A 169 30.44 2.17 6.79
C MET A 169 30.39 0.64 6.79
N MET A 170 29.77 0.01 5.77
CA MET A 170 29.66 -1.45 5.65
C MET A 170 30.70 -2.08 4.73
N GLU A 171 31.39 -1.34 3.85
CA GLU A 171 32.57 -1.81 3.10
C GLU A 171 33.85 -1.88 3.98
N LYS A 172 33.67 -2.08 5.29
CA LYS A 172 34.75 -2.24 6.28
C LYS A 172 35.09 -3.69 6.52
#